data_AF-A0A316W9C5-F1
#
_entry.id   AF-A0A316W9C5-F1
#
_cell.length_a   1.000
_cell.length_b   1.000
_cell.length_c   1.000
_cell.angle_alpha   90.00
_cell.angle_beta   90.00
_cell.angle_gamma   90.00
#
_symmetry.space_group_name_H-M   'P 1'
#
loop_
_entity.id
_entity.type
_entity.pdbx_description
1 polymer ?
#
loop_
_entity_poly.entity_id
_entity_poly.type
_entity_poly.pdbx_seq_one_letter_code
_entity_poly.pdbx_strand_id
1 'polypeptide(L)'
;MKYNILSSLICFVLFIGCGEKEVKQGEIVVDEFYIKSEQKNYKAIDSIMSFRFYQTTPYKEFINILIEKNKEFGKVRKKSLEKYKIVKSVTDTIHLGYNVEYKNTHTKESFTLIKEDGNFKILKYYISKTDE
;
A
#
# COMPACT_ATOMS: atom_id res chain seq x y z
N MET A 1 8.03 -36.73 50.88
CA MET A 1 8.07 -35.26 51.06
C MET A 1 7.85 -34.62 49.70
N LYS A 2 6.81 -33.79 49.58
CA LYS A 2 6.38 -33.15 48.32
C LYS A 2 7.24 -31.90 48.08
N TYR A 3 7.89 -31.81 46.92
CA TYR A 3 8.41 -30.54 46.38
C TYR A 3 7.63 -30.23 45.11
N ASN A 4 6.65 -29.32 45.24
CA ASN A 4 6.05 -28.64 44.11
C ASN A 4 6.92 -27.43 43.81
N ILE A 5 7.72 -27.47 42.74
CA ILE A 5 8.35 -26.28 42.19
C ILE A 5 7.59 -25.92 40.91
N LEU A 6 6.81 -24.87 41.10
CA LEU A 6 6.20 -24.00 40.11
C LEU A 6 7.26 -23.43 39.16
N SER A 7 6.84 -23.14 37.94
CA SER A 7 7.52 -22.30 36.93
C SER A 7 8.44 -23.03 35.95
N SER A 8 7.95 -23.15 34.72
CA SER A 8 8.80 -22.89 33.56
C SER A 8 7.95 -22.22 32.47
N LEU A 9 7.95 -20.90 32.57
CA LEU A 9 8.03 -19.93 31.48
C LEU A 9 7.31 -20.32 30.17
N ILE A 10 6.07 -19.87 30.06
CA ILE A 10 5.36 -19.68 28.80
C ILE A 10 6.20 -18.69 27.96
N CYS A 11 7.05 -19.23 27.09
CA CYS A 11 7.69 -18.47 26.02
C CYS A 11 6.71 -18.46 24.84
N PHE A 12 5.66 -17.66 24.96
CA PHE A 12 4.71 -17.44 23.87
C PHE A 12 4.67 -15.95 23.55
N VAL A 13 4.68 -15.66 22.26
CA VAL A 13 4.41 -14.38 21.59
C VAL A 13 5.61 -13.42 21.42
N LEU A 14 6.44 -13.67 20.40
CA LEU A 14 7.23 -12.60 19.75
C LEU A 14 7.23 -12.69 18.20
N PHE A 15 6.15 -13.16 17.58
CA PHE A 15 6.04 -13.18 16.10
C PHE A 15 4.97 -12.25 15.49
N ILE A 16 4.22 -11.50 16.29
CA ILE A 16 3.11 -10.66 15.76
C ILE A 16 3.59 -9.26 15.31
N GLY A 17 4.72 -8.74 15.83
CA GLY A 17 5.09 -7.32 15.64
C GLY A 17 5.77 -6.95 14.31
N CYS A 18 6.35 -7.91 13.58
CA CYS A 18 7.16 -7.60 12.40
C CYS A 18 6.29 -7.25 11.18
N GLY A 19 5.20 -7.99 10.96
CA GLY A 19 4.31 -7.75 9.82
C GLY A 19 3.51 -6.45 9.94
N GLU A 20 3.06 -6.09 11.13
CA GLU A 20 2.29 -4.87 11.35
C GLU A 20 3.11 -3.61 11.05
N LYS A 21 4.41 -3.61 11.38
CA LYS A 21 5.32 -2.50 11.10
C LYS A 21 5.51 -2.30 9.59
N GLU A 22 5.75 -3.38 8.85
CA GLU A 22 5.92 -3.35 7.39
C GLU A 22 4.66 -2.82 6.70
N VAL A 23 3.47 -3.30 7.13
CA VAL A 23 2.19 -2.82 6.62
C VAL A 23 2.05 -1.31 6.84
N LYS A 24 2.28 -0.82 8.06
CA LYS A 24 2.20 0.63 8.36
C LYS A 24 3.15 1.46 7.49
N GLN A 25 4.36 0.99 7.24
CA GLN A 25 5.28 1.66 6.32
C GLN A 25 4.74 1.69 4.88
N GLY A 26 4.12 0.59 4.43
CA GLY A 26 3.46 0.55 3.13
C GLY A 26 2.25 1.50 3.06
N GLU A 27 1.45 1.60 4.12
CA GLU A 27 0.33 2.54 4.19
C GLU A 27 0.78 3.99 4.07
N ILE A 28 1.91 4.36 4.70
CA ILE A 28 2.51 5.70 4.57
C ILE A 28 2.85 6.03 3.10
N VAL A 29 3.45 5.09 2.37
CA VAL A 29 3.76 5.29 0.95
C VAL A 29 2.47 5.46 0.13
N VAL A 30 1.43 4.70 0.45
CA VAL A 30 0.13 4.84 -0.21
C VAL A 30 -0.54 6.16 0.15
N ASP A 31 -0.47 6.63 1.39
CA ASP A 31 -0.95 7.96 1.80
C ASP A 31 -0.26 9.07 1.01
N GLU A 32 1.06 8.98 0.88
CA GLU A 32 1.86 9.93 0.11
C GLU A 32 1.45 9.93 -1.38
N PHE A 33 1.10 8.77 -1.94
CA PHE A 33 0.55 8.66 -3.30
C PHE A 33 -0.76 9.45 -3.46
N TYR A 34 -1.73 9.27 -2.55
CA TYR A 34 -2.99 10.01 -2.62
C TYR A 34 -2.79 11.50 -2.45
N ILE A 35 -2.03 11.94 -1.43
CA ILE A 35 -1.75 13.35 -1.16
C ILE A 35 -1.16 14.02 -2.41
N LYS A 36 -0.12 13.42 -3.00
CA LYS A 36 0.56 13.99 -4.16
C LYS A 36 -0.31 13.97 -5.41
N SER A 37 -1.13 12.93 -5.60
CA SER A 37 -2.09 12.86 -6.70
C SER A 37 -3.14 13.97 -6.61
N GLU A 38 -3.72 14.20 -5.43
CA GLU A 38 -4.71 15.26 -5.21
C GLU A 38 -4.11 16.66 -5.39
N GLN A 39 -2.88 16.86 -4.95
CA GLN A 39 -2.11 18.10 -5.17
C GLN A 39 -1.66 18.27 -6.63
N LYS A 40 -1.90 17.29 -7.51
CA LYS A 40 -1.40 17.24 -8.89
C LYS A 40 0.14 17.35 -8.97
N ASN A 41 0.83 16.96 -7.90
CA ASN A 41 2.30 16.97 -7.83
C ASN A 41 2.86 15.64 -8.36
N TYR A 42 2.64 15.39 -9.65
CA TYR A 42 2.99 14.13 -10.31
C TYR A 42 4.50 13.85 -10.31
N LYS A 43 5.33 14.89 -10.34
CA LYS A 43 6.78 14.75 -10.22
C LYS A 43 7.17 14.18 -8.85
N ALA A 44 6.48 14.58 -7.79
CA ALA A 44 6.75 14.02 -6.47
C ALA A 44 6.25 12.57 -6.35
N ILE A 45 5.23 12.16 -7.12
CA ILE A 45 4.77 10.76 -7.11
C ILE A 45 5.89 9.83 -7.60
N ASP A 46 6.67 10.25 -8.60
CA ASP A 46 7.80 9.49 -9.13
C ASP A 46 8.75 8.99 -8.03
N SER A 47 8.97 9.80 -6.98
CA SER A 47 9.87 9.44 -5.88
C SER A 47 9.40 8.25 -5.04
N ILE A 48 8.14 7.86 -5.13
CA ILE A 48 7.57 6.70 -4.40
C ILE A 48 7.21 5.54 -5.32
N MET A 49 7.38 5.70 -6.63
CA MET A 49 7.21 4.62 -7.59
C MET A 49 8.51 3.84 -7.74
N SER A 50 8.41 2.53 -7.93
CA SER A 50 9.56 1.70 -8.29
C SER A 50 9.95 1.99 -9.73
N PHE A 51 11.25 1.97 -10.05
CA PHE A 51 11.68 2.06 -11.45
C PHE A 51 11.11 0.91 -12.30
N ARG A 52 10.81 -0.25 -11.68
CA ARG A 52 10.21 -1.41 -12.34
C ARG A 52 8.75 -1.19 -12.72
N PHE A 53 8.03 -0.31 -12.02
CA PHE A 53 6.69 0.11 -12.41
C PHE A 53 6.70 0.71 -13.83
N TYR A 54 7.70 1.56 -14.10
CA TYR A 54 7.82 2.26 -15.38
C TYR A 54 8.30 1.38 -16.54
N GLN A 55 8.73 0.14 -16.26
CA GLN A 55 9.02 -0.83 -17.31
C GLN A 55 7.74 -1.34 -18.00
N THR A 56 6.60 -1.33 -17.30
CA THR A 56 5.31 -1.75 -17.83
C THR A 56 4.36 -0.61 -18.13
N THR A 57 4.49 0.52 -17.41
CA THR A 57 3.62 1.68 -17.58
C THR A 57 4.49 2.93 -17.67
N PRO A 58 4.84 3.39 -18.89
CA PRO A 58 5.69 4.56 -19.09
C PRO A 58 5.22 5.80 -18.32
N TYR A 59 6.16 6.60 -17.80
CA TYR A 59 5.84 7.76 -16.94
C TYR A 59 4.74 8.66 -17.51
N LYS A 60 4.85 9.05 -18.79
CA LYS A 60 3.86 9.94 -19.43
C LYS A 60 2.46 9.33 -19.45
N GLU A 61 2.36 8.04 -19.74
CA GLU A 61 1.09 7.31 -19.76
C GLU A 61 0.49 7.23 -18.34
N PHE A 62 1.32 6.92 -17.35
CA PHE A 62 0.89 6.91 -15.95
C PHE A 62 0.35 8.26 -15.49
N ILE A 63 1.04 9.36 -15.83
CA ILE A 63 0.56 10.70 -15.46
C ILE A 63 -0.77 11.02 -16.13
N ASN A 64 -0.95 10.66 -17.40
CA ASN A 64 -2.23 10.84 -18.09
C ASN A 64 -3.35 10.05 -17.41
N ILE A 65 -3.10 8.79 -17.03
CA ILE A 65 -4.05 7.97 -16.28
C ILE A 65 -4.46 8.66 -14.97
N LEU A 66 -3.50 9.22 -14.21
CA LEU A 66 -3.82 9.93 -12.97
C LEU A 66 -4.62 11.21 -13.20
N ILE A 67 -4.33 11.96 -14.26
CA ILE A 67 -5.07 13.18 -14.62
C ILE A 67 -6.51 12.82 -14.98
N GLU A 68 -6.70 11.82 -15.83
CA GLU A 68 -8.03 11.35 -16.26
C GLU A 68 -8.81 10.81 -15.07
N LYS A 69 -8.19 9.96 -14.24
CA LYS A 69 -8.78 9.46 -13.00
C LYS A 69 -9.25 10.60 -12.10
N ASN A 70 -8.40 11.59 -11.82
CA ASN A 70 -8.76 12.68 -10.91
C ASN A 70 -9.87 13.57 -11.49
N LYS A 71 -9.92 13.74 -12.82
CA LYS A 71 -11.01 14.45 -13.51
C LYS A 71 -12.32 13.70 -13.40
N GLU A 72 -12.30 12.38 -13.60
CA GLU A 72 -13.49 11.54 -13.62
C GLU A 72 -14.03 11.28 -12.21
N PHE A 73 -13.17 10.89 -11.28
CA PHE A 73 -13.58 10.40 -9.96
C PHE A 73 -13.78 11.57 -8.97
N GLY A 74 -13.06 12.67 -9.19
CA GLY A 74 -13.04 13.80 -8.28
C GLY A 74 -12.12 13.58 -7.07
N LYS A 75 -12.36 14.35 -5.99
CA LYS A 75 -11.55 14.26 -4.76
C LYS A 75 -11.84 13.00 -3.97
N VAL A 76 -10.86 12.47 -3.24
CA VAL A 76 -11.08 11.41 -2.25
C VAL A 76 -11.88 12.00 -1.09
N ARG A 77 -12.93 11.30 -0.66
CA ARG A 77 -13.70 11.62 0.55
C ARG A 77 -13.30 10.73 1.71
N LYS A 78 -13.14 9.44 1.42
CA LYS A 78 -12.80 8.42 2.42
C LYS A 78 -11.97 7.32 1.78
N LYS A 79 -11.04 6.80 2.57
CA LYS A 79 -10.23 5.64 2.21
C LYS A 79 -10.10 4.73 3.42
N SER A 80 -10.20 3.42 3.22
CA SER A 80 -10.00 2.41 4.26
C SER A 80 -9.26 1.20 3.72
N LEU A 81 -8.24 0.75 4.44
CA LEU A 81 -7.56 -0.51 4.14
C LEU A 81 -8.55 -1.67 4.37
N GLU A 82 -8.87 -2.40 3.31
CA GLU A 82 -9.79 -3.55 3.33
C GLU A 82 -9.03 -4.84 3.63
N LYS A 83 -7.86 -5.02 3.02
CA LYS A 83 -7.06 -6.24 3.14
C LYS A 83 -5.58 -5.97 2.90
N TYR A 84 -4.72 -6.79 3.50
CA TYR A 84 -3.30 -6.78 3.19
C TYR A 84 -2.74 -8.20 3.12
N LYS A 85 -1.62 -8.35 2.41
CA LYS A 85 -0.82 -9.57 2.38
C LYS A 85 0.66 -9.23 2.27
N ILE A 86 1.47 -9.79 3.16
CA ILE A 86 2.93 -9.74 3.05
C ILE A 86 3.39 -11.04 2.40
N VAL A 87 4.16 -10.95 1.33
CA VAL A 87 4.80 -12.09 0.69
C VAL A 87 6.29 -11.97 0.95
N LYS A 88 6.79 -12.81 1.86
CA LYS A 88 8.21 -12.91 2.15
C LYS A 88 8.85 -13.86 1.13
N SER A 89 9.74 -13.33 0.31
CA SER A 89 10.44 -14.09 -0.74
C SER A 89 11.86 -13.53 -0.93
N VAL A 90 12.52 -13.82 -2.06
CA VAL A 90 13.79 -13.16 -2.42
C VAL A 90 13.64 -11.63 -2.48
N THR A 91 12.43 -11.14 -2.75
CA THR A 91 12.09 -9.73 -2.53
C THR A 91 10.79 -9.65 -1.74
N ASP A 92 10.84 -9.04 -0.56
CA ASP A 92 9.65 -8.84 0.26
C ASP A 92 8.68 -7.89 -0.46
N THR A 93 7.44 -8.34 -0.64
CA THR A 93 6.37 -7.53 -1.21
C THR A 93 5.21 -7.40 -0.27
N ILE A 94 4.59 -6.22 -0.28
CA ILE A 94 3.36 -5.93 0.45
C ILE A 94 2.25 -5.65 -0.55
N HIS A 95 1.14 -6.35 -0.43
CA HIS A 95 -0.08 -6.04 -1.15
C HIS A 95 -1.05 -5.35 -0.20
N LEU A 96 -1.50 -4.16 -0.56
CA LEU A 96 -2.49 -3.37 0.18
C LEU A 96 -3.71 -3.15 -0.70
N GLY A 97 -4.88 -3.56 -0.24
CA GLY A 97 -6.17 -3.35 -0.90
C GLY A 97 -7.01 -2.34 -0.13
N TYR A 98 -7.53 -1.35 -0.82
CA TYR A 98 -8.30 -0.24 -0.27
C TYR A 98 -9.70 -0.18 -0.91
N ASN A 99 -10.68 0.12 -0.07
CA ASN A 99 -11.94 0.71 -0.51
C ASN A 99 -11.80 2.23 -0.46
N VAL A 100 -12.10 2.89 -1.57
CA VAL A 100 -11.93 4.34 -1.73
C VAL A 100 -13.22 4.96 -2.24
N GLU A 101 -13.77 5.87 -1.45
CA GLU A 101 -14.89 6.72 -1.84
C GLU A 101 -14.33 8.03 -2.41
N TYR A 102 -14.62 8.26 -3.68
CA TYR A 102 -14.39 9.54 -4.33
C TYR A 102 -15.68 10.34 -4.39
N LYS A 103 -15.57 11.63 -4.77
CA LYS A 103 -16.72 12.51 -4.96
C LYS A 103 -17.77 11.93 -5.92
N ASN A 104 -17.32 11.28 -7.01
CA ASN A 104 -18.19 10.86 -8.11
C ASN A 104 -18.31 9.34 -8.25
N THR A 105 -17.55 8.54 -7.49
CA THR A 105 -17.53 7.08 -7.65
C THR A 105 -16.94 6.36 -6.43
N HIS A 106 -17.24 5.08 -6.30
CA HIS A 106 -16.61 4.16 -5.36
C HIS A 106 -15.68 3.21 -6.10
N THR A 107 -14.51 2.93 -5.52
CA THR A 107 -13.51 2.07 -6.15
C THR A 107 -12.87 1.11 -5.18
N LYS A 108 -12.37 0.01 -5.74
CA LYS A 108 -11.38 -0.85 -5.11
C LYS A 108 -10.02 -0.60 -5.73
N GLU A 109 -9.07 -0.23 -4.90
CA GLU A 109 -7.70 0.07 -5.31
C GLU A 109 -6.74 -0.94 -4.68
N SER A 110 -5.73 -1.36 -5.42
CA SER A 110 -4.70 -2.24 -4.91
C SER A 110 -3.31 -1.75 -5.27
N PHE A 111 -2.44 -1.80 -4.28
CA PHE A 111 -1.04 -1.41 -4.37
C PHE A 111 -0.19 -2.64 -4.07
N THR A 112 0.76 -2.92 -4.95
CA THR A 112 1.85 -3.85 -4.64
C THR A 112 3.09 -3.02 -4.42
N LEU A 113 3.68 -3.14 -3.24
CA LEU A 113 4.91 -2.47 -2.85
C LEU A 113 6.05 -3.47 -2.80
N ILE A 114 7.24 -2.98 -3.15
CA ILE A 114 8.50 -3.71 -3.10
C ILE A 114 9.52 -2.87 -2.34
N LYS A 115 10.48 -3.52 -1.70
CA LYS A 115 11.59 -2.82 -1.04
C LYS A 115 12.74 -2.59 -2.02
N GLU A 116 13.08 -1.32 -2.24
CA GLU A 116 14.22 -0.87 -3.06
C GLU A 116 15.06 0.10 -2.23
N ASP A 117 16.36 -0.16 -2.13
CA ASP A 117 17.32 0.64 -1.34
C ASP A 117 16.84 0.90 0.09
N GLY A 118 16.26 -0.14 0.72
CA GLY A 118 15.76 -0.08 2.10
C GLY A 118 14.37 0.55 2.27
N ASN A 119 13.79 1.12 1.23
CA ASN A 119 12.50 1.84 1.28
C ASN A 119 11.41 1.11 0.49
N PHE A 120 10.16 1.18 0.94
CA PHE A 120 9.04 0.69 0.13
C PHE A 120 8.75 1.64 -1.04
N LYS A 121 8.52 1.05 -2.21
CA LYS A 121 8.14 1.72 -3.46
C LYS A 121 6.95 1.00 -4.10
N ILE A 122 6.09 1.74 -4.80
CA ILE A 122 4.95 1.16 -5.51
C ILE A 122 5.45 0.47 -6.79
N LEU A 123 5.34 -0.86 -6.81
CA LEU A 123 5.65 -1.70 -7.96
C LEU A 123 4.46 -1.83 -8.92
N LYS A 124 3.25 -1.93 -8.39
CA LYS A 124 2.01 -2.04 -9.19
C LYS A 124 0.89 -1.26 -8.53
N TYR A 125 0.05 -0.66 -9.37
CA TYR A 125 -1.17 0.02 -8.99
C TYR A 125 -2.30 -0.47 -9.88
N TYR A 126 -3.40 -0.89 -9.27
CA TYR A 126 -4.61 -1.28 -10.00
C TYR A 126 -5.84 -0.66 -9.33
N ILE A 127 -6.79 -0.28 -10.16
CA ILE A 127 -8.04 0.35 -9.75
C ILE A 127 -9.20 -0.25 -10.54
N SER A 128 -10.28 -0.54 -9.85
CA SER A 128 -11.55 -0.95 -10.45
C SER A 128 -12.69 -0.17 -9.79
N LYS A 129 -13.60 0.35 -10.60
CA LYS A 129 -14.88 0.86 -10.08
C LYS A 129 -15.67 -0.29 -9.50
N THR A 130 -16.35 -0.02 -8.40
CA THR A 130 -17.42 -0.88 -7.91
C THR A 130 -18.72 -0.33 -8.46
N ASP A 131 -19.42 -1.14 -9.24
CA ASP A 131 -20.80 -0.83 -9.61
C ASP A 131 -21.64 -0.89 -8.32
N GLU A 132 -22.42 0.17 -8.07
CA GLU A 132 -23.47 0.18 -7.04
C GLU A 132 -24.70 -0.59 -7.50
#